data_AF-A0A3S4GJ47-F1
#
_entry.id   AF-A0A3S4GJ47-F1
#
_cell.length_a   1.000
_cell.length_b   1.000
_cell.length_c   1.000
_cell.angle_alpha   90.00
_cell.angle_beta   90.00
_cell.angle_gamma   90.00
#
_symmetry.space_group_name_H-M   'P 1'
#
loop_
_entity.id
_entity.type
_entity.pdbx_description
1 polymer ?
#
loop_
_entity_poly.entity_id
_entity_poly.type
_entity_poly.pdbx_seq_one_letter_code
_entity_poly.pdbx_strand_id
1 'polypeptide(L)'
;MPADYCPRRCYEPDALLTGKKLWGACVQLYTLRSDSNWGIGDFGDLRRMVAEVGERGGAFVGLNPIHALYPADPDSASPYSPSSRRWLNVLYIDVNAVEDFQRSAAAQRWWCQAATRKRLAAARDSEWVDYAAVTG
;
A
#
# COMPACT_ATOMS: atom_id res chain seq x y z
N MET A 1 -32.70 20.52 13.81
CA MET A 1 -31.29 20.96 13.87
C MET A 1 -30.52 19.91 14.65
N PRO A 2 -29.50 19.23 14.08
CA PRO A 2 -28.60 18.42 14.89
C PRO A 2 -27.80 19.35 15.82
N ALA A 3 -27.74 19.02 17.10
CA ALA A 3 -26.84 19.66 18.04
C ALA A 3 -25.59 18.79 18.14
N ASP A 4 -24.54 19.16 17.42
CA ASP A 4 -23.26 18.46 17.48
C ASP A 4 -22.44 19.00 18.66
N TYR A 5 -22.13 18.13 19.62
CA TYR A 5 -21.23 18.43 20.73
C TYR A 5 -19.83 17.87 20.43
N CYS A 6 -18.86 18.76 20.27
CA CYS A 6 -17.46 18.39 20.03
C CYS A 6 -16.60 18.59 21.30
N PRO A 7 -15.73 17.62 21.65
CA PRO A 7 -14.78 17.79 22.74
C PRO A 7 -13.77 18.90 22.42
N ARG A 8 -13.19 19.53 23.45
CA ARG A 8 -12.19 20.61 23.28
C ARG A 8 -10.85 20.13 22.72
N ARG A 9 -10.53 18.84 22.84
CA ARG A 9 -9.26 18.25 22.39
C ARG A 9 -9.53 17.00 21.55
N CYS A 10 -8.70 16.82 20.53
CA CYS A 10 -8.64 15.56 19.79
C CYS A 10 -8.03 14.45 20.66
N TYR A 11 -8.16 13.22 20.21
CA TYR A 11 -7.51 12.08 20.86
C TYR A 11 -5.99 12.23 20.86
N GLU A 12 -5.38 11.94 22.01
CA GLU A 12 -3.93 11.89 22.20
C GLU A 12 -3.60 10.54 22.89
N PRO A 13 -2.69 9.71 22.32
CA PRO A 13 -2.27 8.47 22.97
C PRO A 13 -1.61 8.72 24.34
N ASP A 14 -1.81 7.81 25.30
CA ASP A 14 -1.24 7.89 26.66
C ASP A 14 0.27 8.07 26.67
N ALA A 15 0.98 7.50 25.69
CA ALA A 15 2.41 7.66 25.54
C ALA A 15 2.82 9.14 25.40
N LEU A 16 2.04 9.95 24.67
CA LEU A 16 2.30 11.39 24.54
C LEU A 16 1.92 12.14 25.82
N LEU A 17 0.81 11.76 26.48
CA LEU A 17 0.37 12.37 27.74
C LEU A 17 1.36 12.14 28.88
N THR A 18 2.03 10.98 28.88
CA THR A 18 3.08 10.62 29.85
C THR A 18 4.47 11.14 29.47
N GLY A 19 4.56 11.96 28.42
CA GLY A 19 5.80 12.62 28.01
C GLY A 19 6.79 11.74 27.24
N LYS A 20 6.40 10.52 26.81
CA LYS A 20 7.28 9.65 26.01
C LYS A 20 7.57 10.29 24.65
N LYS A 21 8.79 10.05 24.17
CA LYS A 21 9.19 10.39 22.79
C LYS A 21 9.00 9.15 21.91
N LEU A 22 8.23 9.32 20.85
CA LEU A 22 7.95 8.27 19.88
C LEU A 22 8.64 8.59 18.57
N TRP A 23 9.02 7.56 17.83
CA TRP A 23 9.50 7.67 16.47
C TRP A 23 8.72 6.71 15.57
N GLY A 24 8.75 6.95 14.27
CA GLY A 24 8.13 6.09 13.29
C GLY A 24 8.75 6.33 11.92
N ALA A 25 8.43 5.46 10.97
CA ALA A 25 8.90 5.61 9.60
C ALA A 25 7.85 6.33 8.76
N CYS A 26 8.25 7.26 7.90
CA CYS A 26 7.38 7.87 6.90
C CYS A 26 7.80 7.36 5.53
N VAL A 27 6.92 6.63 4.84
CA VAL A 27 7.22 6.02 3.55
C VAL A 27 6.22 6.41 2.49
N GLN A 28 6.71 6.42 1.25
CA GLN A 28 5.88 6.41 0.07
C GLN A 28 5.58 4.93 -0.23
N LEU A 29 4.34 4.48 -0.01
CA LEU A 29 3.99 3.06 -0.07
C LEU A 29 4.40 2.43 -1.41
N TYR A 30 4.14 3.13 -2.52
CA TYR A 30 4.48 2.67 -3.86
C TYR A 30 5.99 2.44 -4.09
N THR A 31 6.87 3.00 -3.26
CA THR A 31 8.32 2.83 -3.41
C THR A 31 8.88 1.63 -2.65
N LEU A 32 8.07 0.91 -1.86
CA LEU A 32 8.55 -0.28 -1.16
C LEU A 32 8.89 -1.39 -2.16
N ARG A 33 10.01 -2.06 -1.91
CA ARG A 33 10.48 -3.22 -2.68
C ARG A 33 10.53 -4.43 -1.76
N SER A 34 10.04 -5.56 -2.24
CA SER A 34 10.12 -6.84 -1.54
C SER A 34 10.18 -7.99 -2.53
N ASP A 35 10.51 -9.19 -2.06
CA ASP A 35 10.58 -10.40 -2.89
C ASP A 35 9.21 -10.89 -3.40
N SER A 36 8.11 -10.38 -2.85
CA SER A 36 6.76 -10.90 -3.14
C SER A 36 5.83 -9.90 -3.84
N ASN A 37 6.12 -8.60 -3.81
CA ASN A 37 5.27 -7.60 -4.44
C ASN A 37 5.32 -7.65 -5.98
N TRP A 38 4.39 -6.97 -6.65
CA TRP A 38 4.27 -7.07 -8.10
C TRP A 38 4.97 -5.94 -8.88
N GLY A 39 6.01 -5.33 -8.30
CA GLY A 39 6.74 -4.21 -8.89
C GLY A 39 6.33 -2.83 -8.36
N ILE A 40 5.35 -2.80 -7.45
CA ILE A 40 4.96 -1.65 -6.64
C ILE A 40 4.85 -2.09 -5.19
N GLY A 41 5.13 -1.20 -4.26
CA GLY A 41 4.89 -1.49 -2.85
C GLY A 41 3.39 -1.61 -2.52
N ASP A 42 2.99 -2.65 -1.80
CA ASP A 42 1.58 -3.00 -1.54
C ASP A 42 1.24 -3.14 -0.03
N PHE A 43 0.00 -3.51 0.30
CA PHE A 43 -0.43 -3.70 1.69
C PHE A 43 0.27 -4.89 2.39
N GLY A 44 0.76 -5.87 1.64
CA GLY A 44 1.59 -6.96 2.15
C GLY A 44 2.97 -6.46 2.58
N ASP A 45 3.57 -5.56 1.81
CA ASP A 45 4.79 -4.83 2.18
C ASP A 45 4.59 -3.99 3.43
N LEU A 46 3.49 -3.22 3.48
CA LEU A 46 3.15 -2.40 4.63
C LEU A 46 3.01 -3.24 5.90
N ARG A 47 2.32 -4.39 5.82
CA ARG A 47 2.15 -5.30 6.96
C ARG A 47 3.50 -5.77 7.51
N ARG A 48 4.43 -6.15 6.64
CA ARG A 48 5.79 -6.56 7.06
C ARG A 48 6.56 -5.40 7.67
N MET A 49 6.53 -4.24 7.02
CA MET A 49 7.23 -3.04 7.51
C MET A 49 6.72 -2.61 8.89
N VAL A 50 5.41 -2.63 9.13
CA VAL A 50 4.82 -2.29 10.44
C VAL A 50 5.33 -3.24 11.53
N ALA A 51 5.39 -4.55 11.24
CA ALA A 51 5.94 -5.53 12.19
C ALA A 51 7.42 -5.24 12.50
N GLU A 52 8.24 -5.04 11.47
CA GLU A 52 9.68 -4.77 11.62
C GLU A 52 9.98 -3.45 12.34
N VAL A 53 9.22 -2.40 12.05
CA VAL A 53 9.32 -1.10 12.75
C VAL A 53 8.93 -1.26 14.21
N GLY A 54 7.84 -2.01 14.49
CA GLY A 54 7.39 -2.30 15.84
C GLY A 54 8.44 -3.06 16.67
N GLU A 55 9.08 -4.07 16.09
CA GLU A 55 10.17 -4.83 16.73
C GLU A 55 11.36 -3.95 17.14
N ARG A 56 11.58 -2.84 16.44
CA ARG A 56 12.66 -1.87 16.72
C ARG A 56 12.21 -0.74 17.66
N GLY A 57 10.99 -0.82 18.20
CA GLY A 57 10.42 0.19 19.10
C GLY A 57 9.82 1.40 18.39
N GLY A 58 9.60 1.33 17.07
CA GLY A 58 8.87 2.34 16.33
C GLY A 58 7.37 2.28 16.63
N ALA A 59 6.75 3.45 16.74
CA ALA A 59 5.35 3.58 17.16
C ALA A 59 4.36 3.71 16.00
N PHE A 60 4.83 4.04 14.80
CA PHE A 60 3.97 4.21 13.63
C PHE A 60 4.71 4.04 12.30
N VAL A 61 3.93 3.79 11.25
CA VAL A 61 4.35 3.94 9.84
C VAL A 61 3.39 4.93 9.18
N GLY A 62 3.92 6.08 8.75
CA GLY A 62 3.20 7.10 8.00
C GLY A 62 3.24 6.82 6.51
N LEU A 63 2.13 7.10 5.83
CA LEU A 63 1.95 6.82 4.41
C LEU A 63 1.65 8.09 3.62
N ASN A 64 1.94 8.04 2.33
CA ASN A 64 1.33 8.95 1.36
C ASN A 64 -0.20 8.71 1.27
N PRO A 65 -0.96 9.65 0.70
CA PRO A 65 -2.38 9.42 0.46
C PRO A 65 -2.61 8.14 -0.35
N ILE A 66 -3.41 7.23 0.20
CA ILE A 66 -3.76 5.94 -0.43
C ILE A 66 -5.16 5.96 -1.07
N HIS A 67 -5.61 7.16 -1.45
CA HIS A 67 -6.92 7.40 -2.02
C HIS A 67 -7.06 6.75 -3.41
N ALA A 68 -8.28 6.37 -3.77
CA ALA A 68 -8.60 5.82 -5.08
C ALA A 68 -8.15 6.79 -6.19
N LEU A 69 -7.38 6.25 -7.14
CA LEU A 69 -6.97 6.93 -8.36
C LEU A 69 -7.85 6.45 -9.53
N TYR A 70 -7.27 6.38 -10.72
CA TYR A 70 -7.93 5.99 -11.96
C TYR A 70 -7.32 4.68 -12.48
N PRO A 71 -7.90 3.50 -12.19
CA PRO A 71 -7.38 2.24 -12.73
C PRO A 71 -7.40 2.19 -14.27
N ALA A 72 -8.27 2.98 -14.91
CA ALA A 72 -8.35 3.10 -16.37
C ALA A 72 -7.31 4.06 -16.98
N ASP A 73 -6.60 4.83 -16.15
CA ASP A 73 -5.52 5.74 -16.55
C ASP A 73 -4.36 5.62 -15.54
N PRO A 74 -3.56 4.55 -15.63
CA PRO A 74 -2.54 4.23 -14.64
C PRO A 74 -1.40 5.25 -14.57
N ASP A 75 -1.16 6.03 -15.62
CA ASP A 75 -0.14 7.07 -15.65
C ASP A 75 -0.54 8.32 -14.84
N SER A 76 -1.84 8.50 -14.57
CA SER A 76 -2.36 9.48 -13.61
C SER A 76 -2.15 9.01 -12.16
N ALA A 77 -0.87 8.85 -11.79
CA ALA A 77 -0.42 8.20 -10.56
C ALA A 77 -0.26 9.14 -9.35
N SER A 78 -0.57 10.43 -9.49
CA SER A 78 -0.39 11.41 -8.40
C SER A 78 -1.32 11.12 -7.21
N PRO A 79 -0.78 10.80 -6.01
CA PRO A 79 -1.59 10.55 -4.81
C PRO A 79 -2.44 11.74 -4.36
N TYR A 80 -2.11 12.94 -4.84
CA TYR A 80 -2.73 14.21 -4.47
C TYR A 80 -3.84 14.65 -5.44
N SER A 81 -4.07 13.90 -6.51
CA SER A 81 -5.16 14.13 -7.47
C SER A 81 -6.11 12.93 -7.54
N PRO A 82 -6.74 12.53 -6.42
CA PRO A 82 -7.53 11.31 -6.38
C PRO A 82 -8.90 11.45 -7.03
N SER A 83 -9.40 10.33 -7.57
CA SER A 83 -10.79 10.22 -8.04
C SER A 83 -11.78 10.29 -6.88
N SER A 84 -11.39 9.78 -5.69
CA SER A 84 -12.16 9.92 -4.45
C SER A 84 -11.28 9.84 -3.22
N ARG A 85 -11.51 10.73 -2.25
CA ARG A 85 -10.87 10.69 -0.92
C ARG A 85 -11.52 9.69 0.04
N ARG A 86 -12.64 9.07 -0.34
CA ARG A 86 -13.37 8.08 0.48
C ARG A 86 -12.99 6.64 0.18
N TRP A 87 -12.48 6.36 -1.01
CA TRP A 87 -12.13 5.02 -1.47
C TRP A 87 -10.61 4.84 -1.52
N LEU A 88 -10.15 3.59 -1.55
CA LEU A 88 -8.72 3.24 -1.55
C LEU A 88 -8.21 2.91 -2.95
N ASN A 89 -6.91 3.13 -3.19
CA ASN A 89 -6.24 2.71 -4.42
C ASN A 89 -6.11 1.18 -4.47
N VAL A 90 -6.71 0.56 -5.48
CA VAL A 90 -6.68 -0.89 -5.71
C VAL A 90 -5.30 -1.42 -6.08
N LEU A 91 -4.38 -0.56 -6.55
CA LEU A 91 -3.01 -0.97 -6.89
C LEU A 91 -2.19 -1.43 -5.69
N TYR A 92 -2.61 -1.09 -4.47
CA TYR A 92 -1.94 -1.54 -3.25
C TYR A 92 -2.44 -2.91 -2.75
N ILE A 93 -3.34 -3.59 -3.47
CA ILE A 93 -3.77 -4.93 -3.10
C ILE A 93 -2.62 -5.92 -3.27
N ASP A 94 -2.27 -6.63 -2.21
CA ASP A 94 -1.40 -7.81 -2.30
C ASP A 94 -2.20 -8.97 -2.90
N VAL A 95 -2.06 -9.16 -4.22
CA VAL A 95 -2.75 -10.23 -4.96
C VAL A 95 -2.34 -11.62 -4.45
N ASN A 96 -1.14 -11.76 -3.87
CA ASN A 96 -0.68 -13.05 -3.33
C ASN A 96 -1.52 -13.46 -2.10
N ALA A 97 -2.05 -12.50 -1.35
CA ALA A 97 -2.92 -12.74 -0.20
C ALA A 97 -4.39 -13.02 -0.58
N VAL A 98 -4.77 -12.88 -1.86
CA VAL A 98 -6.13 -13.14 -2.34
C VAL A 98 -6.34 -14.65 -2.52
N GLU A 99 -7.15 -15.25 -1.65
CA GLU A 99 -7.40 -16.69 -1.65
C GLU A 99 -7.97 -17.21 -2.98
N ASP A 100 -8.91 -16.46 -3.59
CA ASP A 100 -9.49 -16.84 -4.88
C ASP A 100 -8.47 -16.85 -6.02
N PHE A 101 -7.45 -15.98 -5.97
CA PHE A 101 -6.34 -16.00 -6.92
C PHE A 101 -5.54 -17.29 -6.78
N GLN A 102 -5.28 -17.73 -5.54
CA GLN A 102 -4.57 -18.99 -5.26
C GLN A 102 -5.37 -20.23 -5.70
N ARG A 103 -6.70 -20.19 -5.55
CA ARG A 103 -7.60 -21.32 -5.87
C ARG A 103 -7.99 -21.39 -7.34
N SER A 104 -7.90 -20.29 -8.09
CA SER A 104 -8.30 -20.25 -9.49
C SER A 104 -7.29 -20.96 -10.40
N ALA A 105 -7.66 -22.12 -10.93
CA ALA A 105 -6.84 -22.85 -11.89
C ALA A 105 -6.50 -22.02 -13.14
N ALA A 106 -7.39 -21.12 -13.56
CA ALA A 106 -7.13 -20.22 -14.69
C ALA A 106 -6.06 -19.17 -14.33
N ALA A 107 -6.16 -18.55 -13.15
CA ALA A 107 -5.19 -17.58 -12.67
C ALA A 107 -3.81 -18.22 -12.46
N GLN A 108 -3.75 -19.40 -11.87
CA GLN A 108 -2.50 -20.14 -11.65
C GLN A 108 -1.84 -20.54 -12.97
N ARG A 109 -2.62 -20.99 -13.97
CA ARG A 109 -2.07 -21.26 -15.32
C ARG A 109 -1.46 -20.01 -15.93
N TRP A 110 -2.14 -18.87 -15.85
CA TRP A 110 -1.63 -17.58 -16.35
C TRP A 110 -0.36 -17.14 -15.59
N TRP A 111 -0.35 -17.29 -14.25
CA TRP A 111 0.77 -16.95 -13.40
C TRP A 111 2.03 -17.77 -13.70
N CYS A 112 1.86 -19.06 -14.01
CA CYS A 112 2.96 -19.95 -14.37
C CYS A 112 3.51 -19.72 -15.79
N GLN A 113 2.87 -18.88 -16.63
CA GLN A 113 3.39 -18.59 -17.98
C GLN A 113 4.72 -17.84 -17.90
N ALA A 114 5.69 -18.26 -18.72
CA ALA A 114 7.00 -17.62 -18.79
C ALA A 114 6.90 -16.14 -19.17
N ALA A 115 5.94 -15.77 -20.02
CA ALA A 115 5.68 -14.38 -20.40
C ALA A 115 5.25 -13.53 -19.19
N THR A 116 4.30 -14.02 -18.38
CA THR A 116 3.83 -13.36 -17.16
C THR A 116 4.96 -13.19 -16.15
N ARG A 117 5.74 -14.25 -15.90
CA ARG A 117 6.88 -14.19 -14.98
C ARG A 117 7.98 -13.23 -15.44
N LYS A 118 8.25 -13.19 -16.76
CA LYS A 118 9.21 -12.25 -17.35
C LYS A 118 8.74 -10.81 -17.23
N ARG A 119 7.45 -10.53 -17.48
CA ARG A 119 6.88 -9.18 -17.34
C ARG A 119 6.96 -8.69 -15.89
N LEU A 120 6.60 -9.56 -14.95
CA LEU A 120 6.69 -9.29 -13.52
C LEU A 120 8.13 -9.00 -13.09
N ALA A 121 9.10 -9.82 -13.52
CA ALA A 121 10.51 -9.60 -13.21
C ALA A 121 11.00 -8.24 -13.72
N ALA A 122 10.65 -7.88 -14.97
CA ALA A 122 11.00 -6.57 -15.54
C ALA A 122 10.39 -5.41 -14.74
N ALA A 123 9.12 -5.51 -14.33
CA ALA A 123 8.48 -4.47 -13.51
C ALA A 123 9.14 -4.33 -12.12
N ARG A 124 9.56 -5.45 -11.52
CA ARG A 124 10.24 -5.49 -10.22
C ARG A 124 11.68 -4.96 -10.28
N ASP A 125 12.40 -5.23 -11.36
CA ASP A 125 13.79 -4.81 -11.55
C ASP A 125 13.93 -3.36 -12.02
N SER A 126 12.87 -2.76 -12.56
CA SER A 126 12.86 -1.35 -12.94
C SER A 126 13.11 -0.46 -11.73
N GLU A 127 13.98 0.55 -11.86
CA GLU A 127 14.22 1.57 -10.84
C GLU A 127 12.95 2.39 -10.53
N TRP A 128 12.15 2.65 -11.56
CA TRP A 128 10.91 3.41 -11.50
C TRP A 128 9.69 2.49 -11.48
N VAL A 129 8.64 2.87 -10.76
CA VAL A 129 7.38 2.12 -10.75
C VAL A 129 6.72 2.24 -12.12
N ASP A 130 6.56 1.11 -12.79
CA ASP A 130 5.85 1.01 -14.06
C ASP A 130 4.36 0.76 -13.80
N TYR A 131 3.59 1.85 -13.65
CA TYR A 131 2.16 1.76 -13.34
C TYR A 131 1.37 1.02 -14.42
N ALA A 132 1.73 1.16 -15.69
CA ALA A 132 1.07 0.45 -16.78
C ALA A 132 1.32 -1.07 -16.71
N ALA A 133 2.56 -1.49 -16.47
CA ALA A 133 2.92 -2.91 -16.36
C ALA A 133 2.34 -3.60 -15.11
N VAL A 134 2.16 -2.85 -14.02
CA VAL A 134 1.58 -3.34 -12.76
C VAL A 134 0.05 -3.42 -12.82
N THR A 135 -0.60 -2.54 -13.57
CA THR A 135 -2.08 -2.50 -13.67
C THR A 135 -2.66 -3.50 -14.69
N GLY A 136 -1.92 -3.81 -15.76
CA GLY A 136 -2.41 -4.61 -16.89
C GLY A 136 -2.08 -6.09 -16.88
#